data_AF-W7QKL9-F1
#
_entry.id   AF-W7QKL9-F1
#
_cell.length_a   1.000
_cell.length_b   1.000
_cell.length_c   1.000
_cell.angle_alpha   90.00
_cell.angle_beta   90.00
_cell.angle_gamma   90.00
#
_symmetry.space_group_name_H-M   'P 1'
#
loop_
_entity.id
_entity.type
_entity.pdbx_description
1 polymer ?
#
loop_
_entity_poly.entity_id
_entity_poly.type
_entity_poly.pdbx_seq_one_letter_code
_entity_poly.pdbx_strand_id
1 'polypeptide(L)'
;MEKMMLMSEVLSLPPIMQGVLGSAIFWLILKLGEVITSHFLKKVSLISSSFRDKVILSNTALNQVVMGDDPVNASAMAGWCLIHALKETIKGIIFIVIGLAFSPMSNVFLVAGCLGALFYFYVALTFVNLKWKN
;
A
#
# COMPACT_ATOMS: atom_id res chain seq x y z
N MET A 1 13.03 -38.70 17.84
CA MET A 1 13.49 -38.91 19.23
C MET A 1 14.39 -37.76 19.70
N GLU A 2 15.32 -37.28 18.87
CA GLU A 2 16.24 -36.16 19.15
C GLU A 2 15.57 -34.81 19.52
N LYS A 3 14.48 -34.42 18.86
CA LYS A 3 13.71 -33.19 19.21
C LYS A 3 13.11 -33.19 20.62
N MET A 4 12.84 -34.37 21.21
CA MET A 4 12.32 -34.46 22.57
C MET A 4 13.41 -34.26 23.63
N MET A 5 14.67 -34.65 23.33
CA MET A 5 15.80 -34.44 24.23
C MET A 5 16.17 -32.96 24.38
N LEU A 6 16.20 -32.21 23.27
CA LEU A 6 16.51 -30.77 23.29
C LEU A 6 15.49 -29.97 24.11
N MET A 7 14.21 -30.35 24.04
CA MET A 7 13.14 -29.64 24.73
C MET A 7 13.21 -29.86 26.26
N SER A 8 13.57 -31.08 26.69
CA SER A 8 13.78 -31.37 28.11
C SER A 8 15.01 -30.69 28.72
N GLU A 9 16.04 -30.46 27.91
CA GLU A 9 17.31 -29.87 28.34
C GLU A 9 17.23 -28.34 28.42
N VAL A 10 16.40 -27.72 27.59
CA VAL A 10 16.03 -26.30 27.73
C VAL A 10 15.10 -26.09 28.93
N LEU A 11 14.22 -27.07 29.22
CA LEU A 11 13.31 -27.02 30.36
C LEU A 11 14.01 -27.25 31.72
N SER A 12 15.19 -27.87 31.73
CA SER A 12 15.99 -28.10 32.95
C SER A 12 16.89 -26.91 33.32
N LEU A 13 16.98 -25.88 32.46
CA LEU A 13 17.71 -24.66 32.77
C LEU A 13 17.08 -23.91 33.95
N PRO A 14 17.90 -23.24 34.80
CA PRO A 14 17.38 -22.42 35.88
C PRO A 14 16.33 -21.42 35.38
N PRO A 15 15.25 -21.16 36.14
CA PRO A 15 14.18 -20.25 35.71
C PRO A 15 14.67 -18.86 35.28
N ILE A 16 15.75 -18.38 35.89
CA ILE A 16 16.42 -17.11 35.55
C ILE A 16 17.01 -17.17 34.13
N MET A 17 17.68 -18.27 33.77
CA MET A 17 18.27 -18.47 32.44
C MET A 17 17.19 -18.60 31.36
N GLN A 18 16.05 -19.24 31.66
CA GLN A 18 14.88 -19.27 30.78
C GLN A 18 14.28 -17.87 30.58
N GLY A 19 14.18 -17.06 31.64
CA GLY A 19 13.70 -15.68 31.55
C GLY A 19 14.60 -14.79 30.70
N VAL A 20 15.93 -14.93 30.84
CA VAL A 20 16.92 -14.21 30.01
C VAL A 20 16.82 -14.64 28.55
N LEU A 21 16.69 -15.95 28.28
CA LEU A 21 16.56 -16.48 26.91
C LEU A 21 15.27 -15.98 26.24
N GLY A 22 14.14 -16.01 26.96
CA GLY A 22 12.85 -15.51 26.48
C GLY A 22 12.89 -14.02 26.16
N SER A 23 13.54 -13.22 27.02
CA SER A 23 13.70 -11.78 26.83
C SER A 23 14.60 -11.45 25.63
N ALA A 24 15.66 -12.22 25.42
CA ALA A 24 16.55 -12.08 24.26
C ALA A 24 15.83 -12.40 22.94
N ILE A 25 15.03 -13.47 22.91
CA ILE A 25 14.21 -13.84 21.74
C ILE A 25 13.16 -12.77 21.46
N PHE A 26 12.48 -12.28 22.51
CA PHE A 26 11.49 -11.21 22.37
C PHE A 26 12.11 -9.92 21.82
N TRP A 27 13.29 -9.54 22.31
CA TRP A 27 14.03 -8.38 21.81
C TRP A 27 14.43 -8.54 20.33
N LEU A 28 14.83 -9.75 19.93
CA LEU A 28 15.18 -10.05 18.54
C LEU A 28 13.96 -9.95 17.62
N ILE A 29 12.79 -10.43 18.04
CA ILE A 29 11.53 -10.28 17.31
C ILE A 29 11.14 -8.79 17.19
N LEU A 30 11.28 -8.01 18.27
CA LEU A 30 11.01 -6.57 18.25
C LEU A 30 11.92 -5.83 17.25
N LYS A 31 13.22 -6.14 17.26
CA LYS A 31 14.17 -5.54 16.31
C LYS A 31 13.85 -5.91 14.87
N LEU A 32 13.44 -7.15 14.63
CA LEU A 32 13.00 -7.59 13.30
C LEU A 32 11.74 -6.83 12.86
N GLY A 33 10.77 -6.66 13.76
CA GLY A 33 9.58 -5.86 13.53
C GLY A 33 9.91 -4.42 13.18
N GLU A 34 10.79 -3.77 13.94
CA GLU A 34 11.22 -2.38 13.73
C GLU A 34 11.88 -2.17 12.35
N VAL A 35 12.72 -3.11 11.91
CA VAL A 35 13.34 -3.08 10.57
C VAL A 35 12.29 -3.22 9.48
N ILE A 36 11.35 -4.15 9.63
CA ILE A 36 10.26 -4.36 8.67
C ILE A 36 9.36 -3.12 8.60
N THR A 37 8.94 -2.59 9.76
CA THR A 37 8.07 -1.42 9.85
C THR A 37 8.76 -0.17 9.30
N SER A 38 10.04 0.07 9.61
CA SER A 38 10.78 1.23 9.10
C SER A 38 10.98 1.19 7.58
N HIS A 39 11.20 0.00 6.99
CA HIS A 39 11.24 -0.15 5.53
C HIS A 39 9.87 0.02 4.88
N PHE A 40 8.81 -0.48 5.49
CA PHE A 40 7.44 -0.26 5.03
C PHE A 40 7.03 1.20 5.13
N LEU A 41 7.30 1.87 6.24
CA LEU A 41 6.98 3.29 6.47
C LEU A 41 7.70 4.21 5.50
N LYS A 42 8.97 3.95 5.18
CA LYS A 42 9.69 4.71 4.14
C LYS A 42 9.07 4.52 2.76
N LYS A 43 8.67 3.30 2.40
CA LYS A 43 7.95 3.06 1.13
C LYS A 43 6.58 3.72 1.10
N VAL A 44 5.83 3.68 2.20
CA VAL A 44 4.52 4.36 2.32
C VAL A 44 4.69 5.88 2.23
N SER A 45 5.74 6.45 2.83
CA SER A 45 6.05 7.88 2.72
C SER A 45 6.34 8.31 1.27
N LEU A 46 7.08 7.49 0.51
CA LEU A 46 7.37 7.77 -0.90
C LEU A 46 6.13 7.61 -1.80
N ILE A 47 5.28 6.62 -1.49
CA ILE A 47 3.98 6.47 -2.14
C ILE A 47 3.07 7.67 -1.84
N SER A 48 3.10 8.17 -0.61
CA SER A 48 2.33 9.34 -0.17
C SER A 48 2.80 10.62 -0.85
N SER A 49 4.11 10.83 -1.04
CA SER A 49 4.61 12.00 -1.77
C SER A 49 4.23 11.92 -3.25
N SER A 50 4.39 10.75 -3.88
CA SER A 50 3.96 10.53 -5.26
C SER A 50 2.45 10.71 -5.45
N PHE A 51 1.63 10.30 -4.47
CA PHE A 51 0.19 10.54 -4.47
C PHE A 51 -0.12 12.04 -4.41
N ARG A 52 0.56 12.77 -3.53
CA ARG A 52 0.39 14.22 -3.38
C ARG A 52 0.76 14.96 -4.68
N ASP A 53 1.84 14.56 -5.35
CA ASP A 53 2.23 15.13 -6.63
C ASP A 53 1.17 14.85 -7.72
N LYS A 54 0.63 13.63 -7.76
CA LYS A 54 -0.46 13.27 -8.68
C LYS A 54 -1.73 14.08 -8.44
N VAL A 55 -2.08 14.33 -7.18
CA VAL A 55 -3.24 15.16 -6.81
C VAL A 55 -3.03 16.63 -7.18
N ILE A 56 -1.82 17.16 -6.96
CA ILE A 56 -1.48 18.53 -7.39
C ILE A 56 -1.58 18.64 -8.90
N LEU A 57 -0.99 17.69 -9.63
CA LEU A 57 -0.99 17.67 -11.09
C LEU A 57 -2.42 17.50 -11.66
N SER A 58 -3.24 16.63 -11.05
CA SER A 58 -4.64 16.46 -11.44
C SER A 58 -5.41 17.76 -11.21
N ASN A 59 -5.24 18.42 -10.07
CA ASN A 59 -5.89 19.71 -9.79
C ASN A 59 -5.44 20.82 -10.75
N THR A 60 -4.15 20.87 -11.13
CA THR A 60 -3.69 21.85 -12.13
C THR A 60 -4.26 21.58 -13.52
N ALA A 61 -4.33 20.31 -13.93
CA ALA A 61 -4.92 19.93 -15.20
C ALA A 61 -6.43 20.25 -15.21
N LEU A 62 -7.15 19.90 -14.14
CA LEU A 62 -8.57 20.22 -13.98
C LEU A 62 -8.84 21.72 -13.96
N ASN A 63 -8.01 22.52 -13.27
CA ASN A 63 -8.14 23.97 -13.30
C ASN A 63 -7.91 24.55 -14.70
N GLN A 64 -6.99 23.99 -15.49
CA GLN A 64 -6.81 24.40 -16.89
C GLN A 64 -7.98 23.98 -17.78
N VAL A 65 -8.65 22.86 -17.50
CA VAL A 65 -9.88 22.46 -18.21
C VAL A 65 -11.05 23.39 -17.88
N VAL A 66 -11.17 23.80 -16.61
CA VAL A 66 -12.31 24.61 -16.12
C VAL A 66 -12.11 26.11 -16.37
N MET A 67 -10.88 26.62 -16.31
CA MET A 67 -10.57 28.05 -16.42
C MET A 67 -9.77 28.42 -17.67
N GLY A 68 -9.42 27.46 -18.52
CA GLY A 68 -8.72 27.73 -19.76
C GLY A 68 -9.65 28.36 -20.80
N ASP A 69 -9.27 29.52 -21.33
CA ASP A 69 -9.97 30.17 -22.45
C ASP A 69 -9.83 29.39 -23.78
N ASP A 70 -8.87 28.47 -23.87
CA ASP A 70 -8.61 27.66 -25.06
C ASP A 70 -9.34 26.29 -25.03
N PRO A 71 -10.41 26.09 -25.81
CA PRO A 71 -11.18 24.83 -25.82
C PRO A 71 -10.36 23.63 -26.34
N VAL A 72 -9.34 23.88 -27.17
CA VAL A 72 -8.43 22.85 -27.68
C VAL A 72 -7.52 22.33 -26.56
N ASN A 73 -7.01 23.21 -25.70
CA ASN A 73 -6.17 22.81 -24.57
C ASN A 73 -6.99 22.15 -23.45
N ALA A 74 -8.21 22.64 -23.22
CA ALA A 74 -9.14 22.03 -22.26
C ALA A 74 -9.53 20.59 -22.67
N SER A 75 -9.85 20.35 -23.95
CA SER A 75 -10.16 19.00 -24.42
C SER A 75 -8.96 18.04 -24.37
N ALA A 76 -7.75 18.53 -24.68
CA ALA A 76 -6.52 17.74 -24.54
C ALA A 76 -6.22 17.33 -23.09
N MET A 77 -6.39 18.25 -22.13
CA MET A 77 -6.17 17.97 -20.70
C MET A 77 -7.26 17.07 -20.10
N ALA A 78 -8.51 17.17 -20.57
CA ALA A 78 -9.56 16.22 -20.21
C ALA A 78 -9.24 14.80 -20.70
N GLY A 79 -8.74 14.66 -21.94
CA GLY A 79 -8.27 13.39 -22.48
C GLY A 79 -7.09 12.81 -21.68
N TRP A 80 -6.15 13.67 -21.29
CA TRP A 80 -5.02 13.27 -20.45
C TRP A 80 -5.47 12.76 -19.07
N CYS A 81 -6.42 13.44 -18.42
CA CYS A 81 -7.01 13.02 -17.15
C CYS A 81 -7.72 11.65 -17.28
N LEU A 82 -8.47 11.43 -18.36
CA LEU A 82 -9.14 10.14 -18.62
C LEU A 82 -8.16 8.98 -18.79
N ILE A 83 -7.09 9.17 -19.56
CA ILE A 83 -6.06 8.14 -19.76
C ILE A 83 -5.39 7.79 -18.43
N HIS A 84 -5.08 8.79 -17.60
CA HIS A 84 -4.48 8.58 -16.30
C HIS A 84 -5.44 7.89 -15.32
N ALA A 85 -6.72 8.28 -15.29
CA ALA A 85 -7.74 7.61 -14.51
C ALA A 85 -7.86 6.13 -14.89
N LEU A 86 -7.92 5.83 -16.19
CA LEU A 86 -8.02 4.46 -16.70
C LEU A 86 -6.81 3.62 -16.30
N LYS A 87 -5.60 4.17 -16.41
CA LYS A 87 -4.37 3.48 -16.01
C LYS A 87 -4.36 3.11 -14.52
N GLU A 88 -4.79 4.01 -13.64
CA GLU A 88 -4.86 3.72 -12.20
C GLU A 88 -6.00 2.73 -11.89
N THR A 89 -7.15 2.81 -12.58
CA THR A 89 -8.22 1.80 -12.49
C THR A 89 -7.73 0.40 -12.86
N ILE A 90 -6.96 0.26 -13.95
CA ILE A 90 -6.38 -1.03 -14.36
C ILE A 90 -5.46 -1.58 -13.27
N LYS A 91 -4.63 -0.74 -12.64
CA LYS A 91 -3.79 -1.19 -11.50
C LYS A 91 -4.62 -1.65 -10.32
N GLY A 92 -5.72 -0.96 -10.02
CA GLY A 92 -6.67 -1.39 -8.99
C GLY A 92 -7.23 -2.78 -9.28
N ILE A 93 -7.66 -3.02 -10.52
CA ILE A 93 -8.14 -4.33 -10.98
C ILE A 93 -7.05 -5.41 -10.85
N ILE A 94 -5.80 -5.11 -11.23
CA ILE A 94 -4.68 -6.04 -11.07
C ILE A 94 -4.50 -6.43 -9.59
N PHE A 95 -4.61 -5.47 -8.67
CA PHE A 95 -4.53 -5.75 -7.23
C PHE A 95 -5.67 -6.64 -6.73
N ILE A 96 -6.89 -6.49 -7.25
CA ILE A 96 -8.00 -7.40 -6.97
C ILE A 96 -7.69 -8.80 -7.49
N VAL A 97 -7.24 -8.93 -8.73
CA VAL A 97 -6.93 -10.22 -9.36
C VAL A 97 -5.83 -10.95 -8.59
N ILE A 98 -4.78 -10.24 -8.19
CA ILE A 98 -3.71 -10.80 -7.34
C ILE A 98 -4.27 -11.20 -5.98
N GLY A 99 -5.04 -10.34 -5.31
CA GLY A 99 -5.65 -10.66 -4.01
C GLY A 99 -6.55 -11.91 -4.06
N LEU A 100 -7.32 -12.08 -5.14
CA LEU A 100 -8.15 -13.25 -5.36
C LEU A 100 -7.32 -14.50 -5.66
N ALA A 101 -6.31 -14.39 -6.52
CA ALA A 101 -5.46 -15.52 -6.92
C ALA A 101 -4.69 -16.12 -5.73
N PHE A 102 -4.27 -15.28 -4.78
CA PHE A 102 -3.57 -15.69 -3.57
C PHE A 102 -4.49 -15.90 -2.35
N SER A 103 -5.79 -15.67 -2.48
CA SER A 103 -6.78 -15.91 -1.42
C SER A 103 -6.75 -17.34 -0.86
N PRO A 104 -6.52 -18.41 -1.65
CA PRO A 104 -6.45 -19.77 -1.11
C PRO A 104 -5.27 -20.01 -0.15
N MET A 105 -4.21 -19.21 -0.24
CA MET A 105 -3.04 -19.33 0.65
C MET A 105 -3.27 -18.68 2.01
N SER A 106 -3.93 -17.52 2.03
CA SER A 106 -4.28 -16.80 3.27
C SER A 106 -5.26 -15.67 2.96
N ASN A 107 -6.26 -15.49 3.83
CA ASN A 107 -7.20 -14.37 3.76
C ASN A 107 -6.52 -12.99 3.87
N VAL A 108 -5.29 -12.93 4.39
CA VAL A 108 -4.51 -11.68 4.46
C VAL A 108 -4.23 -11.12 3.06
N PHE A 109 -4.02 -11.98 2.06
CA PHE A 109 -3.77 -11.54 0.67
C PHE A 109 -5.02 -10.94 0.02
N LEU A 110 -6.20 -11.47 0.34
CA LEU A 110 -7.46 -10.91 -0.14
C LEU A 110 -7.67 -9.49 0.43
N VAL A 111 -7.48 -9.31 1.74
CA VAL A 111 -7.60 -8.00 2.40
C VAL A 111 -6.57 -7.01 1.85
N ALA A 112 -5.32 -7.43 1.67
CA ALA A 112 -4.27 -6.60 1.10
C ALA A 112 -4.57 -6.20 -0.36
N GLY A 113 -5.09 -7.14 -1.16
CA GLY A 113 -5.51 -6.89 -2.54
C GLY A 113 -6.66 -5.89 -2.62
N CYS A 114 -7.68 -6.04 -1.77
CA CYS A 114 -8.79 -5.09 -1.67
C CYS A 114 -8.33 -3.70 -1.24
N LEU A 115 -7.49 -3.58 -0.21
CA LEU A 115 -6.95 -2.29 0.23
C LEU A 115 -6.11 -1.61 -0.86
N GLY A 116 -5.25 -2.37 -1.54
CA GLY A 116 -4.46 -1.86 -2.67
C GLY A 116 -5.34 -1.38 -3.82
N ALA A 117 -6.38 -2.15 -4.16
CA ALA A 117 -7.33 -1.76 -5.19
C ALA A 117 -8.09 -0.48 -4.84
N LEU A 118 -8.54 -0.37 -3.60
CA LEU A 118 -9.28 0.78 -3.08
C LEU A 118 -8.42 2.06 -3.12
N PHE A 119 -7.13 1.94 -2.80
CA PHE A 119 -6.16 3.03 -2.97
C PHE A 119 -6.09 3.51 -4.43
N TYR A 120 -5.92 2.59 -5.39
CA TYR A 120 -5.83 2.96 -6.82
C TYR A 120 -7.13 3.52 -7.39
N PHE A 121 -8.29 3.01 -6.96
CA PHE A 121 -9.58 3.59 -7.34
C PHE A 121 -9.77 4.99 -6.77
N TYR A 122 -9.33 5.24 -5.54
CA TYR A 122 -9.33 6.59 -4.98
C TYR A 122 -8.45 7.55 -5.80
N VAL A 123 -7.26 7.10 -6.23
CA VAL A 123 -6.40 7.87 -7.14
C VAL A 123 -7.06 8.10 -8.50
N ALA A 124 -7.75 7.11 -9.06
CA ALA A 124 -8.44 7.28 -10.34
C ALA A 124 -9.54 8.34 -10.24
N LEU A 125 -10.29 8.36 -9.13
CA LEU A 125 -11.35 9.34 -8.89
C LEU A 125 -10.85 10.78 -8.83
N THR A 126 -9.62 11.04 -8.38
CA THR A 126 -9.06 12.41 -8.36
C THR A 126 -8.82 12.98 -9.75
N PHE A 127 -8.70 12.14 -10.78
CA PHE A 127 -8.60 12.59 -12.18
C PHE A 127 -9.97 12.74 -12.87
N VAL A 128 -11.02 12.08 -12.35
CA VAL A 128 -12.37 12.08 -12.93
C VAL A 128 -13.28 13.13 -12.29
N ASN A 129 -13.01 13.55 -11.06
CA ASN A 129 -13.82 14.53 -10.32
C ASN A 129 -13.63 15.98 -10.84
N LEU A 130 -13.92 16.18 -12.13
CA LEU A 130 -14.21 17.46 -12.76
C LEU A 130 -15.44 18.04 -12.08
N LYS A 131 -15.26 18.97 -11.15
CA LYS A 131 -16.35 19.88 -10.79
C LYS A 131 -16.62 20.76 -12.01
N TRP A 132 -17.58 20.34 -12.84
CA TRP A 132 -18.21 21.21 -13.81
C TRP A 132 -18.88 22.34 -13.03
N LYS A 133 -18.26 23.52 -13.09
CA LYS A 133 -18.84 24.74 -12.54
C LYS A 133 -19.86 25.20 -13.57
N ASN A 134 -21.12 24.79 -13.40
CA ASN A 134 -22.27 25.41 -14.07
C ASN A 134 -22.41 26.86 -13.61
#